data_AF-A0ABF7QEE7-F1
#
_entry.id   AF-A0ABF7QEE7-F1
#
_cell.length_a   1.000
_cell.length_b   1.000
_cell.length_c   1.000
_cell.angle_alpha   90.00
_cell.angle_beta   90.00
_cell.angle_gamma   90.00
#
_symmetry.space_group_name_H-M   'P 1'
#
loop_
_entity.id
_entity.type
_entity.pdbx_description
1 polymer ?
#
loop_
_entity_poly.entity_id
_entity_poly.type
_entity_poly.pdbx_seq_one_letter_code
_entity_poly.pdbx_strand_id
1 'polypeptide(L)'
;MLLWPAAASADPDPAIAVNVDQAKLVKLPDRVATLVVGNPMIADVTLQSGGIIVVTGKSYGATNFIAMDRGGQVLVDRQIQVAGPTDRLVTVYRGVDRETYSCMPVCQRRVTLGDGDNYFKSVLEQAGTMSSTASGSAASGPKAN
;
A
#
# COMPACT_ATOMS: atom_id res chain seq x y z
N MET A 1 -38.66 25.36 -30.10
CA MET A 1 -37.81 24.27 -29.57
C MET A 1 -36.40 24.81 -29.41
N LEU A 2 -36.06 25.29 -28.21
CA LEU A 2 -34.68 25.66 -27.87
C LEU A 2 -33.99 24.41 -27.31
N LEU A 3 -33.02 23.87 -28.06
CA LEU A 3 -32.15 22.80 -27.62
C LEU A 3 -31.11 23.38 -26.66
N TRP A 4 -31.16 22.95 -25.39
CA TRP A 4 -30.14 23.27 -24.40
C TRP A 4 -28.95 22.32 -24.58
N PRO A 5 -27.69 22.82 -24.64
CA PRO A 5 -26.53 21.94 -24.71
C PRO A 5 -26.34 21.20 -23.37
N ALA A 6 -26.37 19.87 -23.42
CA ALA A 6 -25.97 19.04 -22.29
C ALA A 6 -24.47 19.23 -22.05
N ALA A 7 -24.11 19.87 -20.94
CA ALA A 7 -22.73 19.91 -20.49
C ALA A 7 -22.36 18.50 -20.02
N ALA A 8 -21.47 17.84 -20.76
CA ALA A 8 -20.83 16.61 -20.30
C ALA A 8 -19.86 16.97 -19.17
N SER A 9 -20.20 16.60 -17.94
CA SER A 9 -19.27 16.63 -16.82
C SER A 9 -18.21 15.56 -17.09
N ALA A 10 -16.99 15.99 -17.42
CA ALA A 10 -15.84 15.10 -17.35
C ALA A 10 -15.57 14.87 -15.86
N ASP A 11 -16.01 13.73 -15.33
CA ASP A 11 -15.63 13.35 -13.97
C ASP A 11 -14.09 13.29 -13.90
N PRO A 12 -13.46 14.01 -12.96
CA PRO A 12 -12.05 13.84 -12.72
C PRO A 12 -11.83 12.36 -12.42
N ASP A 13 -10.91 11.82 -13.17
CA ASP A 13 -10.60 10.41 -13.22
C ASP A 13 -10.46 9.87 -11.77
N PRO A 14 -11.30 8.93 -11.33
CA PRO A 14 -11.55 8.72 -9.91
C PRO A 14 -10.28 8.34 -9.14
N ALA A 15 -10.19 8.81 -7.89
CA ALA A 15 -9.06 8.53 -7.01
C ALA A 15 -8.82 7.02 -6.86
N ILE A 16 -7.56 6.63 -6.81
CA ILE A 16 -7.17 5.23 -6.62
C ILE A 16 -7.32 4.88 -5.15
N ALA A 17 -8.39 4.20 -4.80
CA ALA A 17 -8.55 3.59 -3.49
C ALA A 17 -7.71 2.31 -3.39
N VAL A 18 -6.82 2.25 -2.39
CA VAL A 18 -6.01 1.09 -1.99
C VAL A 18 -6.05 0.98 -0.46
N ASN A 19 -5.91 -0.22 0.08
CA ASN A 19 -5.82 -0.41 1.52
C ASN A 19 -4.36 -0.50 1.96
N VAL A 20 -4.07 -0.15 3.21
CA VAL A 20 -2.76 -0.42 3.83
C VAL A 20 -2.43 -1.92 3.69
N ASP A 21 -1.17 -2.21 3.38
CA ASP A 21 -0.62 -3.55 3.14
C ASP A 21 -1.20 -4.27 1.90
N GLN A 22 -1.87 -3.54 1.01
CA GLN A 22 -2.40 -4.08 -0.24
C GLN A 22 -1.83 -3.35 -1.46
N ALA A 23 -1.85 -4.05 -2.59
CA ALA A 23 -1.45 -3.52 -3.88
C ALA A 23 -2.62 -3.51 -4.87
N LYS A 24 -2.63 -2.51 -5.75
CA LYS A 24 -3.61 -2.37 -6.83
C LYS A 24 -2.91 -2.14 -8.15
N LEU A 25 -3.32 -2.88 -9.17
CA LEU A 25 -2.84 -2.69 -10.53
C LEU A 25 -3.64 -1.60 -11.22
N VAL A 26 -2.95 -0.66 -11.85
CA VAL A 26 -3.56 0.42 -12.63
C VAL A 26 -2.85 0.50 -13.97
N LYS A 27 -3.64 0.59 -15.05
CA LYS A 27 -3.08 0.74 -16.39
C LYS A 27 -2.84 2.21 -16.68
N LEU A 28 -1.65 2.53 -17.16
CA LEU A 28 -1.28 3.86 -17.61
C LEU A 28 -1.36 3.96 -19.13
N PRO A 29 -1.46 5.19 -19.66
CA PRO A 29 -1.28 5.45 -21.08
C PRO A 29 0.10 4.98 -21.57
N ASP A 30 0.18 4.72 -22.85
CA ASP A 30 1.46 4.46 -23.50
C ASP A 30 2.38 5.70 -23.36
N ARG A 31 3.69 5.48 -23.47
CA ARG A 31 4.76 6.51 -23.42
C ARG A 31 5.16 7.04 -22.04
N VAL A 32 4.60 6.53 -20.94
CA VAL A 32 5.11 6.84 -19.60
C VAL A 32 6.57 6.40 -19.47
N ALA A 33 7.43 7.31 -19.03
CA ALA A 33 8.85 7.08 -18.82
C ALA A 33 9.27 7.38 -17.38
N THR A 34 8.62 8.35 -16.74
CA THR A 34 8.96 8.82 -15.39
C THR A 34 7.73 8.78 -14.51
N LEU A 35 7.90 8.31 -13.27
CA LEU A 35 6.89 8.38 -12.21
C LEU A 35 7.43 9.20 -11.06
N VAL A 36 6.60 10.08 -10.53
CA VAL A 36 6.87 10.86 -9.32
C VAL A 36 5.74 10.61 -8.34
N VAL A 37 6.07 10.29 -7.10
CA VAL A 37 5.10 10.06 -6.03
C VAL A 37 5.22 11.21 -5.03
N GLY A 38 4.09 11.81 -4.65
CA GLY A 38 4.08 12.94 -3.72
C GLY A 38 4.63 12.57 -2.34
N ASN A 39 4.10 11.51 -1.73
CA ASN A 39 4.59 10.98 -0.45
C ASN A 39 4.73 9.44 -0.48
N PRO A 40 5.96 8.91 -0.63
CA PRO A 40 6.22 7.47 -0.69
C PRO A 40 6.01 6.74 0.65
N MET A 41 5.77 7.46 1.75
CA MET A 41 5.40 6.86 3.04
C MET A 41 3.91 6.52 3.11
N ILE A 42 3.06 7.19 2.32
CA ILE A 42 1.60 6.93 2.24
C ILE A 42 1.34 5.82 1.23
N ALA A 43 1.79 5.99 0.00
CA ALA A 43 1.67 4.98 -1.05
C ALA A 43 2.93 4.98 -1.91
N ASP A 44 3.20 3.84 -2.54
CA ASP A 44 4.33 3.68 -3.45
C ASP A 44 3.83 3.19 -4.81
N VAL A 45 4.52 3.59 -5.87
CA VAL A 45 4.11 3.26 -7.24
C VAL A 45 5.30 2.76 -8.01
N THR A 46 5.20 1.53 -8.52
CA THR A 46 6.24 0.93 -9.36
C THR A 46 5.72 0.67 -10.76
N LEU A 47 6.51 1.03 -11.78
CA LEU A 47 6.19 0.73 -13.17
C LEU A 47 6.60 -0.70 -13.51
N GLN A 48 5.66 -1.46 -14.05
CA GLN A 48 5.86 -2.79 -14.61
C GLN A 48 5.88 -2.71 -16.14
N SER A 49 6.40 -3.75 -16.78
CA SER A 49 6.35 -3.90 -18.23
C SER A 49 4.90 -3.83 -18.75
N GLY A 50 4.70 -3.22 -19.91
CA GLY A 50 3.38 -3.13 -20.55
C GLY A 50 2.49 -1.98 -20.06
N GLY A 51 3.07 -0.94 -19.45
CA GLY A 51 2.33 0.27 -19.05
C GLY A 51 1.42 0.04 -17.85
N ILE A 52 1.72 -0.94 -17.00
CA ILE A 52 0.97 -1.22 -15.78
C ILE A 52 1.78 -0.69 -14.60
N ILE A 53 1.13 -0.01 -13.67
CA ILE A 53 1.73 0.32 -12.37
C ILE A 53 1.15 -0.56 -11.28
N VAL A 54 1.99 -0.88 -10.30
CA VAL A 54 1.57 -1.44 -9.02
C VAL A 54 1.58 -0.30 -8.01
N VAL A 55 0.40 0.04 -7.50
CA VAL A 55 0.21 1.01 -6.42
C VAL A 55 0.11 0.24 -5.11
N THR A 56 1.00 0.48 -4.16
CA THR A 56 1.03 -0.19 -2.86
C THR A 56 0.68 0.79 -1.76
N GLY A 57 -0.36 0.50 -0.97
CA GLY A 57 -0.72 1.29 0.21
C GLY A 57 0.22 0.97 1.38
N LYS A 58 0.93 1.98 1.90
CA LYS A 58 1.89 1.82 3.02
C LYS A 58 1.36 2.39 4.33
N SER A 59 0.73 3.56 4.31
CA SER A 59 0.13 4.17 5.49
C SER A 59 -1.14 4.94 5.17
N TYR A 60 -1.96 5.17 6.20
CA TYR A 60 -3.21 5.90 6.09
C TYR A 60 -2.98 7.32 5.55
N GLY A 61 -3.82 7.75 4.62
CA GLY A 61 -3.81 9.12 4.13
C GLY A 61 -4.15 9.24 2.66
N ALA A 62 -3.92 10.44 2.13
CA ALA A 62 -4.06 10.74 0.72
C ALA A 62 -2.71 11.22 0.18
N THR A 63 -2.34 10.75 -1.00
CA THR A 63 -1.21 11.27 -1.77
C THR A 63 -1.58 11.27 -3.25
N ASN A 64 -0.65 11.55 -4.14
CA ASN A 64 -0.84 11.42 -5.58
C ASN A 64 0.41 10.86 -6.23
N PHE A 65 0.26 10.47 -7.50
CA PHE A 65 1.40 10.22 -8.37
C PHE A 65 1.21 10.98 -9.68
N ILE A 66 2.33 11.34 -10.27
CA ILE A 66 2.43 12.03 -11.54
C ILE A 66 3.25 11.14 -12.48
N ALA A 67 2.70 10.84 -13.65
CA ALA A 67 3.38 10.11 -14.70
C ALA A 67 3.69 11.05 -15.86
N MET A 68 4.93 11.02 -16.34
CA MET A 68 5.41 11.86 -17.44
C MET A 68 6.06 11.04 -18.54
N ASP A 69 6.05 11.59 -19.76
CA ASP A 69 6.83 11.06 -20.87
C ASP A 69 8.31 11.51 -20.83
N ARG A 70 9.09 11.08 -21.83
CA ARG A 70 10.52 11.47 -21.94
C ARG A 70 10.72 12.96 -22.26
N GLY A 71 9.70 13.64 -22.77
CA GLY A 71 9.72 15.08 -23.03
C GLY A 71 9.36 15.93 -21.81
N GLY A 72 9.00 15.29 -20.69
CA GLY A 72 8.55 15.98 -19.47
C GLY A 72 7.08 16.40 -19.51
N GLN A 73 6.30 15.95 -20.50
CA GLN A 73 4.86 16.19 -20.52
C GLN A 73 4.18 15.31 -19.46
N VAL A 74 3.36 15.91 -18.61
CA VAL A 74 2.50 15.19 -17.68
C VAL A 74 1.40 14.47 -18.47
N LEU A 75 1.39 13.15 -18.36
CA LEU A 75 0.39 12.28 -18.99
C LEU A 75 -0.74 11.94 -18.02
N VAL A 76 -0.41 11.79 -16.73
CA VAL A 76 -1.36 11.42 -15.67
C VAL A 76 -0.97 12.14 -14.38
N ASP A 77 -1.95 12.71 -13.69
CA ASP A 77 -1.86 13.13 -12.29
C ASP A 77 -3.12 12.62 -11.57
N ARG A 78 -2.96 11.73 -10.60
CA ARG A 78 -4.08 11.09 -9.90
C ARG A 78 -3.83 11.00 -8.41
N GLN A 79 -4.90 11.25 -7.66
CA GLN A 79 -4.93 11.03 -6.22
C GLN A 79 -4.99 9.53 -5.89
N ILE A 80 -4.24 9.13 -4.87
CA ILE A 80 -4.27 7.82 -4.22
C ILE A 80 -4.83 8.04 -2.82
N GLN A 81 -5.89 7.32 -2.49
CA GLN A 81 -6.47 7.28 -1.16
C GLN A 81 -6.13 5.95 -0.51
N VAL A 82 -5.42 6.00 0.62
CA VAL A 82 -5.04 4.80 1.38
C VAL A 82 -5.95 4.68 2.59
N ALA A 83 -6.80 3.66 2.56
CA ALA A 83 -7.72 3.32 3.63
C ALA A 83 -7.17 2.20 4.52
N GLY A 84 -7.83 1.98 5.65
CA GLY A 84 -7.50 0.86 6.52
C GLY A 84 -7.69 -0.49 5.83
N PRO A 85 -7.04 -1.54 6.34
CA PRO A 85 -7.23 -2.88 5.82
C PRO A 85 -8.70 -3.32 5.93
N THR A 86 -9.16 -4.10 4.96
CA THR A 86 -10.54 -4.59 4.86
C THR A 86 -10.71 -6.03 5.34
N ASP A 87 -9.64 -6.66 5.83
CA ASP A 87 -9.70 -7.98 6.44
C ASP A 87 -10.54 -7.96 7.74
N ARG A 88 -10.90 -9.15 8.25
CA ARG A 88 -11.74 -9.30 9.46
C ARG A 88 -10.95 -8.89 10.70
N LEU A 89 -10.82 -7.59 10.89
CA LEU A 89 -10.03 -6.99 11.93
C LEU A 89 -10.86 -6.71 13.16
N VAL A 90 -10.25 -6.97 14.31
CA VAL A 90 -10.74 -6.56 15.61
C VAL A 90 -9.69 -5.68 16.24
N THR A 91 -10.07 -4.43 16.55
CA THR A 91 -9.23 -3.51 17.32
C THR A 91 -9.75 -3.46 18.75
N VAL A 92 -8.87 -3.74 19.71
CA VAL A 92 -9.17 -3.69 21.14
C VAL A 92 -8.47 -2.47 21.74
N TYR A 93 -9.23 -1.65 22.46
CA TYR A 93 -8.71 -0.50 23.20
C TYR A 93 -8.71 -0.81 24.70
N ARG A 94 -7.56 -0.65 25.36
CA ARG A 94 -7.37 -0.80 26.82
C ARG A 94 -6.81 0.50 27.37
N GLY A 95 -7.69 1.47 27.62
CA GLY A 95 -7.26 2.84 27.91
C GLY A 95 -6.65 3.49 26.67
N VAL A 96 -5.38 3.89 26.75
CA VAL A 96 -4.62 4.46 25.62
C VAL A 96 -3.97 3.40 24.73
N ASP A 97 -3.93 2.14 25.18
CA ASP A 97 -3.31 1.06 24.43
C ASP A 97 -4.27 0.51 23.39
N ARG A 98 -3.80 0.45 22.14
CA ARG A 98 -4.54 -0.12 21.01
C ARG A 98 -3.86 -1.39 20.52
N GLU A 99 -4.63 -2.47 20.38
CA GLU A 99 -4.16 -3.75 19.86
C GLU A 99 -5.02 -4.15 18.67
N THR A 100 -4.40 -4.60 17.56
CA THR A 100 -5.14 -5.06 16.38
C THR A 100 -4.97 -6.57 16.18
N TYR A 101 -6.06 -7.25 15.85
CA TYR A 101 -6.12 -8.70 15.61
C TYR A 101 -6.72 -9.00 14.24
N SER A 102 -6.22 -10.04 13.57
CA SER A 102 -6.85 -10.62 12.37
C SER A 102 -7.59 -11.89 12.76
N CYS A 103 -8.91 -11.93 12.56
CA CYS A 103 -9.78 -12.98 13.09
C CYS A 103 -10.40 -13.83 11.98
N MET A 104 -9.74 -14.95 11.64
CA MET A 104 -10.22 -15.91 10.64
C MET A 104 -9.75 -17.35 10.96
N PRO A 105 -10.56 -18.24 11.58
CA PRO A 105 -11.70 -18.01 12.49
C PRO A 105 -11.26 -17.68 13.93
N VAL A 106 -10.00 -17.94 14.27
CA VAL A 106 -9.38 -17.58 15.55
C VAL A 106 -8.62 -16.27 15.38
N CYS A 107 -8.68 -15.38 16.37
CA CYS A 107 -7.96 -14.12 16.35
C CYS A 107 -6.47 -14.32 16.58
N GLN A 108 -5.66 -13.86 15.62
CA GLN A 108 -4.21 -13.81 15.71
C GLN A 108 -3.75 -12.35 15.81
N ARG A 109 -2.70 -12.11 16.58
CA ARG A 109 -2.09 -10.78 16.73
C ARG A 109 -1.56 -10.32 15.37
N ARG A 110 -1.92 -9.11 14.96
CA ARG A 110 -1.30 -8.41 13.83
C ARG A 110 -0.81 -7.06 14.30
N VAL A 111 0.28 -6.57 13.74
CA VAL A 111 0.71 -5.20 13.99
C VAL A 111 0.05 -4.30 12.97
N THR A 112 -0.53 -3.19 13.40
CA THR A 112 -1.09 -2.16 12.52
C THR A 112 -0.63 -0.77 12.95
N LEU A 113 -0.43 0.13 11.98
CA LEU A 113 0.02 1.50 12.24
C LEU A 113 -0.89 2.21 13.25
N GLY A 114 -0.33 2.57 14.40
CA GLY A 114 -1.02 3.20 15.54
C GLY A 114 -1.39 2.24 16.68
N ASP A 115 -0.99 0.97 16.63
CA ASP A 115 -1.07 0.08 17.79
C ASP A 115 -0.09 0.53 18.88
N GLY A 116 -0.39 0.24 20.15
CA GLY A 116 0.38 0.69 21.29
C GLY A 116 1.82 0.18 21.28
N ASP A 117 2.75 1.01 21.74
CA ASP A 117 4.20 0.76 21.64
C ASP A 117 4.65 -0.59 22.19
N ASN A 118 4.12 -1.00 23.34
CA ASN A 118 4.49 -2.28 23.97
C ASN A 118 4.02 -3.48 23.13
N TYR A 119 2.81 -3.39 22.58
CA TYR A 119 2.25 -4.40 21.68
C TYR A 119 3.06 -4.47 20.37
N PHE A 120 3.39 -3.31 19.79
CA PHE A 120 4.20 -3.19 18.59
C PHE A 120 5.60 -3.81 18.76
N LYS A 121 6.33 -3.43 19.81
CA LYS A 121 7.69 -3.91 20.10
C LYS A 121 7.73 -5.42 20.33
N SER A 122 6.82 -5.94 21.15
CA SER A 122 6.79 -7.39 21.46
C SER A 122 6.56 -8.26 20.22
N VAL A 123 5.66 -7.86 19.31
CA VAL A 123 5.42 -8.63 18.08
C VAL A 123 6.60 -8.53 17.11
N LEU A 124 7.24 -7.35 17.00
CA LEU A 124 8.45 -7.20 16.19
C LEU A 124 9.63 -8.02 16.71
N GLU A 125 9.85 -8.08 18.02
CA GLU A 125 10.90 -8.90 18.63
C GLU A 125 10.69 -10.39 18.35
N GLN A 126 9.45 -10.88 18.46
CA GLN A 126 9.08 -12.24 18.11
C GLN A 126 9.36 -12.52 16.62
N ALA A 127 8.92 -11.62 15.73
CA ALA A 127 9.16 -11.75 14.29
C ALA A 127 10.66 -11.71 13.94
N GLY A 128 11.43 -10.82 14.58
CA GLY A 128 12.87 -10.70 14.41
C GLY A 128 13.62 -11.94 14.88
N THR A 129 13.23 -12.51 16.02
CA THR A 129 13.80 -13.76 16.56
C THR A 129 13.50 -14.95 15.65
N MET A 130 12.28 -15.02 15.09
CA MET A 130 11.94 -16.04 14.10
C MET A 130 12.76 -15.89 12.82
N SER A 131 12.92 -14.66 12.32
CA SER A 131 13.71 -14.37 11.12
C SER A 131 15.20 -14.69 11.29
N SER A 132 15.79 -14.34 12.44
CA SER A 132 17.19 -14.66 12.76
C SER A 132 17.42 -16.16 12.89
N THR A 133 16.48 -16.88 13.51
CA THR A 133 16.53 -18.35 13.62
C THR A 133 16.36 -19.03 12.26
N ALA A 134 15.47 -18.52 11.41
CA ALA A 134 15.26 -19.03 10.05
C ALA A 134 16.49 -18.80 9.15
N SER A 135 17.13 -17.63 9.26
CA SER A 135 18.35 -17.30 8.51
C SER A 135 19.61 -18.02 9.03
N GLY A 136 19.65 -18.38 10.31
CA GLY A 136 20.74 -19.17 10.91
C GLY A 136 20.79 -20.64 10.46
N SER A 137 19.70 -21.17 9.92
CA SER A 137 19.61 -22.58 9.50
C SER A 137 20.09 -22.84 8.06
N ALA A 138 20.39 -21.79 7.28
CA ALA A 138 20.82 -21.92 5.88
C ALA A 138 22.34 -22.16 5.69
N ALA A 139 23.14 -22.18 6.77
CA ALA A 139 24.61 -22.20 6.70
C ALA A 139 25.27 -23.55 7.05
N SER A 140 24.54 -24.65 7.20
CA SER A 140 25.12 -25.98 7.51
C SER A 140 24.74 -27.07 6.52
N GLY A 141 24.99 -26.82 5.23
CA GLY A 141 25.15 -27.92 4.26
C GLY A 141 26.52 -28.58 4.48
N PRO A 142 26.62 -29.91 4.69
CA PRO A 142 27.92 -30.56 4.86
C PRO A 142 28.74 -30.43 3.57
N LYS A 143 29.96 -29.89 3.66
CA LYS A 143 30.97 -30.10 2.61
C LYS A 143 31.33 -31.58 2.61
N ALA A 144 30.87 -32.31 1.59
CA ALA A 144 31.36 -33.64 1.29
C ALA A 144 32.84 -33.52 0.89
N ASN A 145 33.67 -34.30 1.59
CA ASN A 145 35.09 -34.49 1.33
C ASN A 145 35.28 -35.62 0.32
#